data_AF-A0A9W8L8Z1-F1
#
_entry.id   AF-A0A9W8L8Z1-F1
#
_cell.length_a   1.000
_cell.length_b   1.000
_cell.length_c   1.000
_cell.angle_alpha   90.00
_cell.angle_beta   90.00
_cell.angle_gamma   90.00
#
_symmetry.space_group_name_H-M   'P 1'
#
loop_
_entity.id
_entity.type
_entity.pdbx_description
1 polymer ?
#
loop_
_entity_poly.entity_id
_entity_poly.type
_entity_poly.pdbx_seq_one_letter_code
_entity_poly.pdbx_strand_id
1 'polypeptide(L)'
;MPSFYELYRSSTLGTALTDSLDELIQAGHITPQLAIQVLEQYDKSISEALSNKVKAKATVKGNLGIYRFCDEVWTFVVKNPTFKFDHEGTSADKSHETTSLSPVPDPVDGERKHKSLGKWNKHGVY
;
A
#
# COMPACT_ATOMS: atom_id res chain seq x y z
N MET A 1 -3.78 11.02 19.66
CA MET A 1 -3.92 9.56 19.46
C MET A 1 -3.16 9.21 18.20
N PRO A 2 -2.35 8.14 18.15
CA PRO A 2 -1.74 7.72 16.90
C PRO A 2 -2.87 7.40 15.91
N SER A 3 -2.91 8.14 14.80
CA SER A 3 -3.83 7.83 13.70
C SER A 3 -3.29 6.58 13.02
N PHE A 4 -4.01 5.48 13.11
CA PHE A 4 -3.65 4.26 12.40
C PHE A 4 -3.97 4.44 10.92
N TYR A 5 -3.15 3.85 10.04
CA TYR A 5 -3.30 4.06 8.61
C TYR A 5 -4.54 3.35 8.07
N GLU A 6 -5.55 4.11 7.66
CA GLU A 6 -6.73 3.58 6.95
C GLU A 6 -6.40 3.04 5.56
N LEU A 7 -5.17 3.27 5.07
CA LEU A 7 -4.66 2.79 3.78
C LEU A 7 -4.94 1.29 3.57
N TYR A 8 -4.80 0.48 4.62
CA TYR A 8 -4.97 -0.96 4.53
C TYR A 8 -6.42 -1.40 4.32
N ARG A 9 -7.42 -0.53 4.54
CA ARG A 9 -8.82 -0.85 4.24
C ARG A 9 -9.07 -1.08 2.74
N SER A 10 -8.26 -0.46 1.88
CA SER A 10 -8.27 -0.69 0.42
C SER A 10 -7.56 -1.99 -0.01
N SER A 11 -6.92 -2.70 0.92
CA SER A 11 -6.35 -4.02 0.63
C SER A 11 -7.46 -5.04 0.40
N THR A 12 -7.14 -6.16 -0.23
CA THR A 12 -8.08 -7.28 -0.44
C THR A 12 -8.74 -7.72 0.88
N LEU A 13 -7.95 -7.80 1.96
CA LEU A 13 -8.47 -8.16 3.28
C LEU A 13 -9.40 -7.08 3.85
N GLY A 14 -9.02 -5.80 3.72
CA GLY A 14 -9.84 -4.68 4.18
C GLY A 14 -11.14 -4.52 3.40
N THR A 15 -11.11 -4.77 2.10
CA THR A 15 -12.30 -4.75 1.24
C THR A 15 -13.24 -5.88 1.62
N ALA A 16 -12.73 -7.12 1.73
CA ALA A 16 -13.54 -8.27 2.14
C ALA A 16 -14.16 -8.08 3.54
N LEU A 17 -13.44 -7.43 4.47
CA LEU A 17 -13.98 -7.07 5.78
C LEU A 17 -15.12 -6.05 5.65
N THR A 18 -14.93 -4.98 4.87
CA THR A 18 -15.96 -3.96 4.66
C THR A 18 -17.20 -4.57 4.01
N ASP A 19 -17.04 -5.40 2.99
CA ASP A 19 -18.15 -6.08 2.32
C ASP A 19 -18.94 -6.96 3.30
N SER A 20 -18.23 -7.72 4.15
CA SER A 20 -18.86 -8.56 5.18
C SER A 20 -19.61 -7.72 6.23
N LEU A 21 -19.06 -6.58 6.61
CA LEU A 21 -19.71 -5.66 7.56
C LEU A 21 -20.97 -5.04 6.94
N ASP A 22 -20.93 -4.66 5.67
CA ASP A 22 -22.07 -4.11 4.95
C ASP A 22 -23.21 -5.13 4.82
N GLU A 23 -22.90 -6.40 4.55
CA GLU A 23 -23.89 -7.48 4.55
C GLU A 23 -24.56 -7.64 5.93
N LEU A 24 -23.78 -7.61 7.01
CA LEU A 24 -24.31 -7.71 8.37
C LEU A 24 -25.17 -6.49 8.77
N ILE A 25 -24.82 -5.30 8.28
CA ILE A 25 -25.63 -4.09 8.47
C ILE A 25 -26.95 -4.23 7.70
N GLN A 26 -26.90 -4.65 6.43
CA GLN A 26 -28.09 -4.82 5.59
C GLN A 26 -29.04 -5.87 6.16
N ALA A 27 -28.51 -6.94 6.74
CA ALA A 27 -29.29 -7.96 7.44
C ALA A 27 -29.83 -7.50 8.81
N GLY A 28 -29.42 -6.32 9.30
CA GLY A 28 -29.83 -5.76 10.59
C GLY A 28 -29.19 -6.45 11.80
N HIS A 29 -28.13 -7.23 11.60
CA HIS A 29 -27.43 -7.94 12.68
C HIS A 29 -26.52 -7.02 13.50
N ILE A 30 -25.94 -6.00 12.86
CA ILE A 30 -25.06 -5.01 13.52
C ILE A 30 -25.46 -3.59 13.14
N THR A 31 -25.10 -2.63 14.01
CA THR A 31 -25.29 -1.21 13.71
C THR A 31 -24.10 -0.67 12.90
N PRO A 32 -24.30 0.38 12.08
CA PRO A 32 -23.21 1.04 11.37
C PRO A 32 -22.12 1.56 12.33
N GLN A 33 -22.51 2.02 13.51
CA GLN A 33 -21.57 2.51 14.53
C GLN A 33 -20.62 1.40 15.01
N LEU A 34 -21.14 0.17 15.18
CA LEU A 34 -20.32 -0.97 15.58
C LEU A 34 -19.35 -1.37 14.46
N ALA A 35 -19.78 -1.33 13.20
CA ALA A 35 -18.91 -1.62 12.06
C ALA A 35 -17.72 -0.64 11.98
N ILE A 36 -17.95 0.64 12.24
CA ILE A 36 -16.88 1.65 12.33
C ILE A 36 -15.85 1.26 13.41
N GLN A 37 -16.31 0.84 14.58
CA GLN A 37 -15.41 0.40 15.67
C GLN A 37 -14.60 -0.86 15.28
N VAL A 38 -15.20 -1.78 14.52
CA VAL A 38 -14.48 -2.95 13.98
C VAL A 38 -13.39 -2.50 13.00
N LEU A 39 -13.68 -1.55 12.12
CA LEU A 39 -12.69 -0.99 11.20
C LEU A 39 -11.54 -0.26 11.92
N GLU A 40 -11.84 0.50 12.97
CA GLU A 40 -10.81 1.12 13.82
C GLU A 40 -9.91 0.07 14.50
N GLN A 41 -10.49 -1.05 14.93
CA GLN A 41 -9.72 -2.16 15.52
C GLN A 41 -8.91 -2.91 14.46
N TYR A 42 -9.43 -3.01 13.24
CA TYR A 42 -8.71 -3.55 12.10
C TYR A 42 -7.45 -2.72 11.81
N ASP A 43 -7.55 -1.39 11.71
CA ASP A 43 -6.42 -0.50 11.40
C ASP A 43 -5.26 -0.66 12.40
N LYS A 44 -5.62 -0.84 13.68
CA LYS A 44 -4.66 -1.15 14.76
C LYS A 44 -3.98 -2.49 14.53
N SER A 45 -4.80 -3.53 14.38
CA SER A 45 -4.33 -4.92 14.31
C SER A 45 -3.43 -5.19 13.10
N ILE A 46 -3.74 -4.61 11.93
CA ILE A 46 -2.94 -4.81 10.72
C ILE A 46 -1.60 -4.09 10.83
N SER A 47 -1.60 -2.86 11.37
CA SER A 47 -0.37 -2.08 11.58
C SER A 47 0.58 -2.81 12.54
N GLU A 48 0.06 -3.32 13.66
CA GLU A 48 0.83 -4.10 14.62
C GLU A 48 1.32 -5.43 14.05
N ALA A 49 0.46 -6.14 13.29
CA ALA A 49 0.82 -7.41 12.68
C ALA A 49 1.94 -7.24 11.65
N LEU A 50 1.85 -6.23 10.78
CA LEU A 50 2.89 -5.94 9.80
C LEU A 50 4.22 -5.57 10.46
N SER A 51 4.18 -4.73 11.50
CA SER A 51 5.39 -4.31 12.22
C SER A 51 6.08 -5.49 12.95
N ASN A 52 5.30 -6.34 13.62
CA ASN A 52 5.85 -7.35 14.52
C ASN A 52 6.08 -8.72 13.85
N LYS A 53 5.28 -9.09 12.86
CA LYS A 53 5.28 -10.44 12.27
C LYS A 53 5.95 -10.51 10.91
N VAL A 54 5.94 -9.42 10.13
CA VAL A 54 6.51 -9.43 8.76
C VAL A 54 7.96 -8.93 8.80
N LYS A 55 8.89 -9.87 8.59
CA LYS A 55 10.33 -9.57 8.47
C LYS A 55 10.86 -9.67 7.04
N ALA A 56 10.03 -10.14 6.12
CA ALA A 56 10.39 -10.31 4.72
C ALA A 56 10.78 -8.97 4.10
N LYS A 57 11.87 -8.98 3.32
CA LYS A 57 12.35 -7.79 2.62
C LYS A 57 12.16 -7.98 1.13
N ALA A 58 11.57 -6.98 0.48
CA ALA A 58 11.46 -6.90 -0.96
C ALA A 58 12.27 -5.71 -1.47
N THR A 59 13.01 -5.92 -2.54
CA THR A 59 13.67 -4.86 -3.31
C THR A 59 12.91 -4.67 -4.61
N VAL A 60 12.45 -3.43 -4.84
CA VAL A 60 11.79 -3.04 -6.09
C VAL A 60 12.78 -2.21 -6.92
N LYS A 61 12.94 -2.54 -8.19
CA LYS A 61 13.73 -1.76 -9.16
C LYS A 61 12.88 -1.48 -10.39
N GLY A 62 12.92 -0.27 -10.93
CA GLY A 62 12.21 0.05 -12.16
C GLY A 62 12.40 1.50 -12.55
N ASN A 63 11.81 1.89 -13.67
CA ASN A 63 11.88 3.25 -14.16
C ASN A 63 10.76 4.08 -13.53
N LEU A 64 11.09 5.13 -12.78
CA LEU A 64 10.07 6.01 -12.21
C LEU A 64 9.35 6.77 -13.34
N GLY A 65 8.02 6.66 -13.38
CA GLY A 65 7.17 7.39 -14.31
C GLY A 65 6.74 8.75 -13.73
N ILE A 66 5.80 8.71 -12.78
CA ILE A 66 5.32 9.89 -12.05
C ILE A 66 5.44 9.67 -10.55
N TYR A 67 5.63 10.75 -9.80
CA TYR A 67 5.63 10.76 -8.35
C TYR A 67 4.80 11.94 -7.82
N ARG A 68 4.19 11.78 -6.65
CA ARG A 68 3.40 12.80 -5.97
C ARG A 68 3.68 12.75 -4.48
N PHE A 69 3.82 13.92 -3.87
CA PHE A 69 3.88 14.09 -2.42
C PHE A 69 2.77 15.04 -1.99
N CYS A 70 1.87 14.57 -1.15
CA CYS A 70 0.73 15.33 -0.63
C CYS A 70 0.36 14.75 0.73
N ASP A 71 0.10 15.62 1.70
CA ASP A 71 -0.29 15.23 3.07
C ASP A 71 0.65 14.19 3.70
N GLU A 72 1.96 14.40 3.52
CA GLU A 72 3.02 13.50 4.00
C GLU A 72 3.01 12.10 3.36
N VAL A 73 2.16 11.86 2.37
CA VAL A 73 2.07 10.60 1.63
C VAL A 73 2.79 10.71 0.29
N TRP A 74 3.71 9.76 0.06
CA TRP A 74 4.35 9.57 -1.23
C TRP A 74 3.59 8.56 -2.09
N THR A 75 3.35 8.91 -3.34
CA THR A 75 2.83 7.99 -4.36
C THR A 75 3.82 7.91 -5.51
N PHE A 76 4.18 6.70 -5.92
CA PHE A 76 5.09 6.45 -7.04
C PHE A 76 4.41 5.55 -8.07
N VAL A 77 4.49 5.91 -9.34
CA VAL A 77 4.10 5.04 -10.46
C VAL A 77 5.38 4.59 -11.16
N VAL A 78 5.71 3.31 -11.03
CA VAL A 78 6.94 2.72 -11.56
C VAL A 78 6.64 1.91 -12.83
N LYS A 79 7.38 2.18 -13.90
CA LYS A 79 7.34 1.46 -15.17
C LYS A 79 8.37 0.32 -15.17
N ASN A 80 7.94 -0.83 -15.69
CA ASN A 80 8.73 -2.06 -15.76
C ASN A 80 9.39 -2.44 -14.40
N PRO A 81 8.62 -2.57 -13.31
CA PRO A 81 9.16 -2.93 -12.03
C PRO A 81 9.66 -4.38 -12.03
N THR A 82 10.80 -4.61 -11.39
CA THR A 82 11.37 -5.91 -11.05
C THR A 82 11.39 -6.03 -9.53
N PHE A 83 10.74 -7.06 -9.01
CA PHE A 83 10.69 -7.35 -7.58
C PHE A 83 11.67 -8.48 -7.26
N LYS A 84 12.46 -8.30 -6.19
CA LYS A 84 13.31 -9.34 -5.63
C LYS A 84 12.95 -9.51 -4.16
N PHE A 85 12.57 -10.71 -3.76
CA PHE A 85 12.31 -11.02 -2.37
C PHE A 85 13.54 -11.69 -1.78
N ASP A 86 14.00 -11.20 -0.63
CA ASP A 86 15.05 -11.82 0.15
C ASP A 86 14.40 -12.93 0.98
N HIS A 87 14.23 -14.09 0.34
CA HIS A 87 13.75 -15.27 1.02
C HIS A 87 14.76 -16.40 0.81
N GLU A 88 15.42 -16.81 1.90
CA GLU A 88 16.04 -18.13 1.98
C GLU A 88 14.93 -19.18 1.88
N GLY A 89 14.67 -19.64 0.65
CA GLY A 89 13.99 -20.91 0.41
C GLY A 89 12.48 -20.85 0.13
N THR A 90 12.07 -20.27 -1.00
CA THR A 90 11.01 -20.86 -1.85
C THR A 90 11.03 -20.17 -3.21
N SER A 91 11.39 -20.93 -4.24
CA SER A 91 11.14 -20.57 -5.64
C SER A 91 9.64 -20.71 -5.90
N ALA A 92 8.94 -19.59 -6.12
CA ALA A 92 7.60 -19.61 -6.68
C ALA A 92 7.66 -19.08 -8.12
N ASP A 93 7.32 -19.96 -9.06
CA ASP A 93 7.24 -19.69 -10.49
C ASP A 93 6.02 -18.78 -10.76
N LYS A 94 6.26 -17.70 -11.51
CA LYS A 94 5.31 -16.72 -12.10
C LYS A 94 3.95 -16.54 -11.38
N SER A 95 3.82 -15.48 -10.58
CA SER A 95 2.53 -14.85 -10.31
C SER A 95 2.36 -13.58 -11.16
N HIS A 96 1.36 -13.58 -12.05
CA HIS A 96 0.78 -12.35 -12.57
C HIS A 96 -0.01 -11.70 -11.45
N GLU A 97 0.61 -10.78 -10.71
CA GLU A 97 -0.07 -10.00 -9.67
C GLU A 97 -0.57 -8.69 -10.29
N THR A 98 -1.85 -8.68 -10.66
CA THR A 98 -2.55 -7.43 -10.98
C THR A 98 -3.03 -6.84 -9.65
N THR A 99 -2.14 -6.13 -8.96
CA THR A 99 -2.57 -5.18 -7.93
C THR A 99 -3.37 -4.10 -8.66
N SER A 100 -4.69 -4.10 -8.49
CA SER A 100 -5.57 -3.06 -9.01
C SER A 100 -5.25 -1.73 -8.30
N LEU A 101 -4.21 -1.05 -8.78
CA LEU A 101 -4.09 0.39 -8.63
C LEU A 101 -5.17 0.96 -9.54
N SER A 102 -6.25 1.47 -8.95
CA SER A 102 -7.32 2.17 -9.63
C SER A 102 -6.77 3.09 -10.73
N PRO A 103 -7.42 3.18 -11.91
CA PRO A 103 -6.94 4.02 -13.00
C PRO A 103 -6.74 5.46 -12.49
N VAL A 104 -5.49 5.91 -12.47
CA VAL A 104 -5.18 7.30 -12.15
C VAL A 104 -5.63 8.14 -13.34
N PRO A 105 -6.49 9.16 -13.18
CA PRO A 105 -6.89 10.02 -14.27
C PRO A 105 -5.66 10.65 -14.94
N ASP A 106 -5.71 10.78 -16.27
CA ASP A 106 -4.58 11.29 -17.06
C ASP A 106 -4.08 12.64 -16.52
N PRO A 107 -2.75 12.84 -16.44
CA PRO A 107 -2.19 14.10 -15.98
C PRO A 107 -2.57 15.24 -16.94
N VAL A 108 -3.26 16.26 -16.42
CA VAL A 108 -3.36 17.57 -17.08
C VAL A 108 -1.94 18.13 -17.21
N ASP A 109 -1.62 18.54 -18.42
CA ASP A 109 -0.29 18.91 -18.92
C ASP A 109 0.49 19.86 -17.99
N GLY A 110 1.78 19.58 -17.80
CA GLY A 110 2.72 20.51 -17.17
C GLY A 110 3.49 19.95 -15.98
N GLU A 111 4.53 19.16 -16.26
CA GLU A 111 5.92 19.42 -15.82
C GLU A 111 6.81 18.19 -16.01
N ARG A 112 7.48 18.13 -17.16
CA ARG A 112 8.60 17.22 -17.39
C ARG A 112 9.84 17.74 -16.66
N LYS A 113 10.43 16.93 -15.77
CA LYS A 113 11.86 17.04 -15.44
C LYS A 113 12.51 15.65 -15.50
N HIS A 114 13.29 15.45 -16.56
CA HIS A 114 14.24 14.35 -16.72
C HIS A 114 15.40 14.55 -15.74
N LYS A 115 15.57 13.65 -14.76
CA LYS A 115 16.80 13.56 -13.97
C LYS A 115 17.31 12.12 -13.98
N SER A 116 18.46 11.94 -14.61
CA SER A 116 19.32 10.76 -14.49
C SER A 116 19.77 10.61 -13.03
N LEU A 117 19.31 9.56 -12.35
CA LEU A 117 19.69 9.27 -10.97
C LEU A 117 21.09 8.65 -10.93
N GLY A 118 22.09 9.52 -10.71
CA GLY A 118 23.42 9.15 -10.25
C GLY A 118 23.39 8.63 -8.81
N LYS A 119 24.32 7.73 -8.50
CA LYS A 119 24.51 7.03 -7.22
C LYS A 119 24.55 8.00 -6.03
N TRP A 120 23.72 7.75 -5.02
CA TRP A 120 23.83 8.41 -3.72
C TRP A 120 24.70 7.57 -2.79
N ASN A 121 25.92 8.06 -2.53
CA ASN A 121 26.73 7.60 -1.42
C ASN A 121 26.24 8.25 -0.13
N LYS A 122 26.12 7.40 0.89
CA LYS A 122 25.87 7.71 2.30
C LYS A 122 26.88 8.77 2.75
N HIS A 123 26.45 9.86 3.41
CA HIS A 123 27.08 10.56 4.56
C HIS A 123 26.37 11.91 4.84
N GLY A 124 26.07 12.18 6.12
CA GLY A 124 25.47 13.41 6.68
C GLY A 124 23.96 13.29 6.90
N VAL A 125 23.37 13.21 8.10
CA VAL A 125 23.66 13.83 9.41
C VAL A 125 23.97 15.33 9.26
N TYR A 126 22.93 16.15 9.18
CA TYR A 126 22.31 16.87 10.31
C TYR A 126 20.87 17.26 9.92
#